data_AF-A0A101X6U8-F1
#
_entry.id   AF-A0A101X6U8-F1
#
_cell.length_a   1.000
_cell.length_b   1.000
_cell.length_c   1.000
_cell.angle_alpha   90.00
_cell.angle_beta   90.00
_cell.angle_gamma   90.00
#
_symmetry.space_group_name_H-M   'P 1'
#
loop_
_entity.id
_entity.type
_entity.pdbx_description
1 polymer ?
#
loop_
_entity_poly.entity_id
_entity_poly.type
_entity_poly.pdbx_seq_one_letter_code
_entity_poly.pdbx_strand_id
1 'polypeptide(L)'
;MNMKRVRRLIPVVKRVPVDPVKYYEAMGELMLSLMTGRSVQVIMQQSGNVRLVKNIEGKPIMINSVNDLRLFAAQGGLDFMASVRPIGSDKVDVLVADVKVKQTMFNTPEGYLVMHLASNAVKVGFEAVGIGNVLMYFDGMNGFKVLARLTGDGGVELKDATRLLGIIIDAAQRALKRFSRFSGLMGDVTLGINTLSKVKVFRVPLSIHWSTKLSAIPVPRFCVKNFSLMDAEPIRVMGDPSPYSFMASVKVNSVDINSLLANEDYVLTYRVKAHILSNLRLEC
;
A
#
# COMPACT_ATOMS: atom_id res chain seq x y z
N MET A 1 -26.13 -11.67 20.46
CA MET A 1 -25.19 -11.27 19.39
C MET A 1 -23.79 -11.76 19.78
N ASN A 2 -23.34 -12.91 19.25
CA ASN A 2 -22.12 -13.58 19.73
C ASN A 2 -21.04 -13.57 18.64
N MET A 3 -20.13 -12.58 18.70
CA MET A 3 -18.99 -12.46 17.81
C MET A 3 -17.81 -13.33 18.31
N LYS A 4 -17.32 -14.31 17.52
CA LYS A 4 -16.14 -15.12 17.87
C LYS A 4 -14.87 -14.73 17.10
N ARG A 5 -13.74 -14.91 17.81
CA ARG A 5 -12.31 -14.63 17.52
C ARG A 5 -11.96 -13.20 17.08
N VAL A 6 -12.12 -12.30 18.05
CA VAL A 6 -11.64 -10.93 17.99
C VAL A 6 -10.22 -10.85 18.57
N ARG A 7 -9.21 -10.46 17.76
CA ARG A 7 -7.87 -10.15 18.27
C ARG A 7 -7.88 -8.73 18.84
N ARG A 8 -7.59 -8.59 20.13
CA ARG A 8 -7.46 -7.30 20.81
C ARG A 8 -6.15 -6.62 20.41
N LEU A 9 -6.21 -5.35 20.03
CA LEU A 9 -5.05 -4.52 19.67
C LEU A 9 -4.86 -3.42 20.73
N ILE A 10 -3.63 -2.96 20.93
CA ILE A 10 -3.28 -1.93 21.93
C ILE A 10 -2.96 -0.61 21.22
N PRO A 11 -3.75 0.47 21.38
CA PRO A 11 -3.53 1.73 20.68
C PRO A 11 -2.32 2.49 21.22
N VAL A 12 -1.57 3.12 20.30
CA VAL A 12 -0.44 4.00 20.64
C VAL A 12 -0.92 5.43 20.88
N VAL A 13 -1.86 5.92 20.07
CA VAL A 13 -2.47 7.26 20.21
C VAL A 13 -3.97 7.13 20.50
N LYS A 14 -4.46 7.93 21.46
CA LYS A 14 -5.82 7.77 22.01
C LYS A 14 -6.95 8.32 21.13
N ARG A 15 -6.74 9.38 20.34
CA ARG A 15 -7.82 10.05 19.58
C ARG A 15 -7.40 10.44 18.16
N VAL A 16 -8.34 10.35 17.23
CA VAL A 16 -8.23 10.86 15.86
C VAL A 16 -8.52 12.37 15.90
N PRO A 17 -7.76 13.22 15.19
CA PRO A 17 -7.94 14.68 15.22
C PRO A 17 -9.16 15.18 14.41
N VAL A 18 -9.96 14.27 13.85
CA VAL A 18 -11.17 14.56 13.06
C VAL A 18 -12.23 13.51 13.37
N ASP A 19 -13.50 13.85 13.15
CA ASP A 19 -14.59 12.87 13.12
C ASP A 19 -14.37 11.88 11.96
N PRO A 20 -14.15 10.58 12.24
CA PRO A 20 -13.94 9.58 11.21
C PRO A 20 -15.09 9.49 10.21
N VAL A 21 -16.33 9.75 10.64
CA VAL A 21 -17.51 9.70 9.76
C VAL A 21 -17.38 10.75 8.66
N LYS A 22 -17.11 12.01 9.04
CA LYS A 22 -16.91 13.13 8.11
C LYS A 22 -15.70 12.91 7.20
N TYR A 23 -14.62 12.39 7.77
CA TYR A 23 -13.41 12.09 7.01
C TYR A 23 -13.68 11.08 5.88
N TYR A 24 -14.35 9.96 6.20
CA TYR A 24 -14.65 8.91 5.22
C TYR A 24 -15.77 9.30 4.25
N GLU A 25 -16.68 10.17 4.66
CA GLU A 25 -17.63 10.80 3.75
C GLU A 25 -16.93 11.66 2.69
N ALA A 26 -15.96 12.48 3.10
CA ALA A 26 -15.21 13.35 2.19
C ALA A 26 -14.23 12.60 1.28
N MET A 27 -13.53 11.58 1.80
CA MET A 27 -12.50 10.85 1.04
C MET A 27 -13.04 9.60 0.32
N GLY A 28 -14.24 9.15 0.67
CA GLY A 28 -14.74 7.82 0.33
C GLY A 28 -14.71 7.51 -1.16
N GLU A 29 -15.14 8.44 -2.00
CA GLU A 29 -15.16 8.27 -3.47
C GLU A 29 -13.79 7.90 -4.04
N LEU A 30 -12.71 8.53 -3.57
CA LEU A 30 -11.35 8.23 -4.01
C LEU A 30 -10.90 6.83 -3.56
N MET A 31 -11.41 6.35 -2.43
CA MET A 31 -11.04 5.05 -1.85
C MET A 31 -11.76 3.88 -2.54
N LEU A 32 -12.99 4.07 -2.99
CA LEU A 32 -13.88 2.98 -3.43
C LEU A 32 -13.29 2.11 -4.54
N SER A 33 -12.56 2.70 -5.49
CA SER A 33 -11.95 1.96 -6.60
C SER A 33 -11.00 0.83 -6.16
N LEU A 34 -10.48 0.89 -4.93
CA LEU A 34 -9.57 -0.08 -4.33
C LEU A 34 -10.27 -1.08 -3.39
N MET A 35 -11.55 -0.87 -3.07
CA MET A 35 -12.33 -1.71 -2.16
C MET A 35 -13.48 -2.45 -2.85
N THR A 36 -14.14 -1.82 -3.82
CA THR A 36 -15.30 -2.38 -4.51
C THR A 36 -14.96 -3.74 -5.11
N GLY A 37 -15.84 -4.73 -4.90
CA GLY A 37 -15.65 -6.09 -5.38
C GLY A 37 -14.60 -6.91 -4.59
N ARG A 38 -14.17 -6.45 -3.41
CA ARG A 38 -13.22 -7.17 -2.54
C ARG A 38 -13.75 -7.28 -1.12
N SER A 39 -13.29 -8.34 -0.43
CA SER A 39 -13.43 -8.37 1.02
C SER A 39 -12.54 -7.32 1.68
N VAL A 40 -13.08 -6.65 2.69
CA VAL A 40 -12.40 -5.65 3.49
C VAL A 40 -12.27 -6.16 4.93
N GLN A 41 -11.16 -5.87 5.58
CA GLN A 41 -10.99 -6.03 7.01
C GLN A 41 -10.96 -4.65 7.63
N VAL A 42 -11.66 -4.48 8.75
CA VAL A 42 -11.80 -3.18 9.42
C VAL A 42 -11.28 -3.30 10.85
N ILE A 43 -10.38 -2.39 11.26
CA ILE A 43 -10.06 -2.23 12.67
C ILE A 43 -11.04 -1.24 13.27
N MET A 44 -11.85 -1.74 14.19
CA MET A 44 -12.83 -0.97 14.94
C MET A 44 -12.21 -0.51 16.25
N GLN A 45 -12.44 0.75 16.61
CA GLN A 45 -12.09 1.33 17.90
C GLN A 45 -13.31 2.00 18.55
N GLN A 46 -13.78 1.41 19.65
CA GLN A 46 -14.93 1.90 20.43
C GLN A 46 -14.57 1.90 21.91
N SER A 47 -14.80 3.01 22.61
CA SER A 47 -14.64 3.12 24.07
C SER A 47 -13.33 2.53 24.63
N GLY A 48 -12.22 2.75 23.93
CA GLY A 48 -10.89 2.24 24.31
C GLY A 48 -10.60 0.78 23.93
N ASN A 49 -11.57 0.04 23.37
CA ASN A 49 -11.36 -1.29 22.82
C ASN A 49 -11.01 -1.21 21.33
N VAL A 50 -9.94 -1.91 20.91
CA VAL A 50 -9.52 -1.99 19.51
C VAL A 50 -9.58 -3.45 19.06
N ARG A 51 -10.24 -3.69 17.93
CA ARG A 51 -10.46 -5.02 17.37
C ARG A 51 -10.37 -5.07 15.86
N LEU A 52 -9.79 -6.13 15.32
CA LEU A 52 -9.89 -6.46 13.90
C LEU A 52 -11.18 -7.23 13.62
N VAL A 53 -11.98 -6.75 12.68
CA VAL A 53 -13.21 -7.40 12.18
C VAL A 53 -12.99 -7.78 10.73
N LYS A 54 -13.25 -9.04 10.40
CA LYS A 54 -13.07 -9.60 9.04
C LYS A 54 -14.38 -10.03 8.38
N ASN A 55 -15.39 -10.28 9.20
CA ASN A 55 -16.71 -10.73 8.76
C ASN A 55 -17.79 -10.17 9.70
N ILE A 56 -19.01 -10.08 9.19
CA ILE A 56 -20.23 -9.78 9.93
C ILE A 56 -21.19 -10.93 9.64
N GLU A 57 -21.72 -11.55 10.69
CA GLU A 57 -22.66 -12.68 10.58
C GLU A 57 -22.13 -13.81 9.66
N GLY A 58 -20.82 -14.07 9.72
CA GLY A 58 -20.15 -15.08 8.90
C GLY A 58 -19.86 -14.66 7.46
N LYS A 59 -20.33 -13.50 6.99
CA LYS A 59 -20.09 -12.98 5.63
C LYS A 59 -18.90 -12.01 5.60
N PRO A 60 -18.05 -12.05 4.55
CA PRO A 60 -17.00 -11.06 4.37
C PRO A 60 -17.57 -9.64 4.37
N ILE A 61 -16.84 -8.68 4.93
CA ILE A 61 -17.24 -7.26 4.85
C ILE A 61 -16.99 -6.77 3.43
N MET A 62 -17.99 -6.12 2.84
CA MET A 62 -17.92 -5.47 1.54
C MET A 62 -18.17 -3.98 1.72
N ILE A 63 -17.35 -3.17 1.07
CA ILE A 63 -17.50 -1.71 1.05
C ILE A 63 -17.62 -1.32 -0.42
N ASN A 64 -18.86 -1.11 -0.87
CA ASN A 64 -19.15 -0.83 -2.29
C ASN A 64 -19.68 0.59 -2.50
N SER A 65 -19.93 1.34 -1.43
CA SER A 65 -20.42 2.71 -1.47
C SER A 65 -19.82 3.56 -0.33
N VAL A 66 -19.85 4.88 -0.50
CA VAL A 66 -19.46 5.82 0.58
C VAL A 66 -20.37 5.65 1.80
N ASN A 67 -21.64 5.29 1.59
CA ASN A 67 -22.54 5.03 2.71
C ASN A 67 -22.11 3.81 3.53
N ASP A 68 -21.57 2.75 2.92
CA ASP A 68 -21.01 1.61 3.65
C ASP A 68 -19.83 2.05 4.53
N LEU A 69 -18.89 2.83 3.97
CA LEU A 69 -17.77 3.41 4.73
C LEU A 69 -18.29 4.21 5.93
N ARG A 70 -19.26 5.09 5.71
CA ARG A 70 -19.87 5.94 6.73
C ARG A 70 -20.50 5.12 7.85
N LEU A 71 -21.24 4.06 7.51
CA LEU A 71 -21.88 3.17 8.49
C LEU A 71 -20.85 2.42 9.34
N PHE A 72 -19.75 1.95 8.75
CA PHE A 72 -18.66 1.34 9.51
C PHE A 72 -17.93 2.36 10.38
N ALA A 73 -17.66 3.56 9.85
CA ALA A 73 -17.03 4.65 10.60
C ALA A 73 -17.87 5.08 11.81
N ALA A 74 -19.20 5.19 11.66
CA ALA A 74 -20.12 5.51 12.74
C ALA A 74 -20.11 4.44 13.85
N GLN A 75 -19.79 3.20 13.50
CA GLN A 75 -19.56 2.10 14.44
C GLN A 75 -18.12 2.06 14.98
N GLY A 76 -17.30 3.09 14.75
CA GLY A 76 -15.91 3.16 15.20
C GLY A 76 -14.90 2.47 14.27
N GLY A 77 -15.29 2.13 13.04
CA GLY A 77 -14.38 1.67 12.00
C GLY A 77 -13.36 2.74 11.65
N LEU A 78 -12.08 2.42 11.81
CA LEU A 78 -11.01 3.39 11.64
C LEU A 78 -9.99 3.00 10.58
N ASP A 79 -9.61 1.74 10.46
CA ASP A 79 -8.57 1.29 9.52
C ASP A 79 -9.13 0.22 8.58
N PHE A 80 -9.27 0.55 7.31
CA PHE A 80 -9.83 -0.27 6.25
C PHE A 80 -8.71 -0.88 5.41
N MET A 81 -8.72 -2.22 5.32
CA MET A 81 -7.73 -2.99 4.56
C MET A 81 -8.43 -3.88 3.55
N ALA A 82 -8.16 -3.71 2.27
CA ALA A 82 -8.76 -4.50 1.21
C ALA A 82 -7.92 -5.74 0.89
N SER A 83 -8.59 -6.82 0.52
CA SER A 83 -7.97 -8.02 -0.02
C SER A 83 -7.20 -7.75 -1.30
N VAL A 84 -6.01 -8.37 -1.46
CA VAL A 84 -5.28 -8.37 -2.74
C VAL A 84 -5.96 -9.22 -3.82
N ARG A 85 -7.03 -9.93 -3.45
CA ARG A 85 -7.89 -10.76 -4.32
C ARG A 85 -9.29 -10.15 -4.43
N PRO A 86 -9.92 -10.20 -5.62
CA PRO A 86 -11.36 -9.99 -5.76
C PRO A 86 -12.16 -11.00 -4.92
N ILE A 87 -13.38 -10.65 -4.53
CA ILE A 87 -14.27 -11.61 -3.86
C ILE A 87 -14.60 -12.76 -4.82
N GLY A 88 -14.59 -14.00 -4.29
CA GLY A 88 -14.87 -15.21 -5.08
C GLY A 88 -13.73 -15.68 -5.97
N SER A 89 -12.58 -14.98 -6.01
CA SER A 89 -11.38 -15.40 -6.75
C SER A 89 -10.29 -15.94 -5.81
N ASP A 90 -9.59 -16.97 -6.26
CA ASP A 90 -8.37 -17.52 -5.64
C ASP A 90 -7.10 -16.79 -6.09
N LYS A 91 -7.18 -16.11 -7.24
CA LYS A 91 -6.12 -15.31 -7.86
C LYS A 91 -6.07 -13.88 -7.32
N VAL A 92 -4.90 -13.27 -7.42
CA VAL A 92 -4.61 -11.89 -7.01
C VAL A 92 -4.64 -10.95 -8.20
N ASP A 93 -5.12 -9.73 -8.00
CA ASP A 93 -5.12 -8.68 -9.03
C ASP A 93 -4.50 -7.38 -8.49
N VAL A 94 -3.91 -7.43 -7.29
CA VAL A 94 -3.15 -6.35 -6.69
C VAL A 94 -1.76 -6.86 -6.34
N LEU A 95 -0.74 -6.20 -6.89
CA LEU A 95 0.65 -6.32 -6.44
C LEU A 95 0.94 -5.17 -5.48
N VAL A 96 1.62 -5.45 -4.37
CA VAL A 96 1.95 -4.44 -3.38
C VAL A 96 3.30 -4.74 -2.73
N ALA A 97 4.25 -3.87 -2.99
CA ALA A 97 5.57 -3.87 -2.36
C ALA A 97 5.56 -3.01 -1.10
N ASP A 98 6.27 -3.48 -0.08
CA ASP A 98 6.56 -2.74 1.15
C ASP A 98 7.92 -2.06 1.04
N VAL A 99 7.99 -0.77 1.37
CA VAL A 99 9.24 0.00 1.49
C VAL A 99 9.30 0.57 2.89
N LYS A 100 10.21 0.07 3.73
CA LYS A 100 10.36 0.50 5.12
C LYS A 100 11.79 0.86 5.43
N VAL A 101 11.99 1.66 6.47
CA VAL A 101 13.31 1.90 7.08
C VAL A 101 13.29 1.46 8.54
N LYS A 102 14.47 1.25 9.12
CA LYS A 102 14.59 1.12 10.58
C LYS A 102 13.96 2.32 11.28
N GLN A 103 13.39 2.08 12.45
CA GLN A 103 12.68 3.11 13.22
C GLN A 103 13.55 4.33 13.53
N THR A 104 14.87 4.14 13.73
CA THR A 104 15.84 5.21 13.99
C THR A 104 16.07 6.15 12.80
N MET A 105 15.77 5.69 11.58
CA MET A 105 15.88 6.46 10.34
C MET A 105 14.53 7.02 9.89
N PHE A 106 13.42 6.53 10.46
CA PHE A 106 12.11 7.02 10.09
C PHE A 106 11.94 8.46 10.56
N ASN A 107 11.33 9.30 9.72
CA ASN A 107 11.14 10.73 9.96
C ASN A 107 12.43 11.55 10.05
N THR A 108 13.49 11.13 9.35
CA THR A 108 14.69 11.95 9.10
C THR A 108 14.83 12.26 7.60
N PRO A 109 15.52 13.36 7.22
CA PRO A 109 15.79 13.68 5.81
C PRO A 109 16.47 12.54 5.05
N GLU A 110 17.44 11.88 5.68
CA GLU A 110 18.17 10.74 5.11
C GLU A 110 17.24 9.54 4.91
N GLY A 111 16.36 9.27 5.89
CA GLY A 111 15.36 8.21 5.81
C GLY A 111 14.41 8.41 4.64
N TYR A 112 13.87 9.61 4.48
CA TYR A 112 13.00 9.93 3.34
C TYR A 112 13.74 9.89 2.00
N LEU A 113 15.00 10.31 1.95
CA LEU A 113 15.83 10.21 0.76
C LEU A 113 16.05 8.75 0.33
N VAL A 114 16.41 7.85 1.25
CA VAL A 114 16.61 6.44 0.90
C VAL A 114 15.31 5.74 0.56
N MET A 115 14.19 6.07 1.23
CA MET A 115 12.87 5.55 0.86
C MET A 115 12.39 6.08 -0.48
N HIS A 116 12.76 7.30 -0.88
CA HIS A 116 12.50 7.84 -2.22
C HIS A 116 13.21 7.04 -3.29
N LEU A 117 14.51 6.82 -3.14
CA LEU A 117 15.30 5.99 -4.04
C LEU A 117 14.75 4.56 -4.12
N ALA A 118 14.45 3.96 -2.96
CA ALA A 118 13.98 2.59 -2.88
C ALA A 118 12.58 2.42 -3.51
N SER A 119 11.65 3.33 -3.22
CA SER A 119 10.31 3.30 -3.82
C SER A 119 10.35 3.54 -5.33
N ASN A 120 11.20 4.47 -5.80
CA ASN A 120 11.37 4.70 -7.23
C ASN A 120 12.02 3.50 -7.93
N ALA A 121 13.00 2.84 -7.30
CA ALA A 121 13.58 1.62 -7.85
C ALA A 121 12.53 0.51 -8.02
N VAL A 122 11.59 0.38 -7.07
CA VAL A 122 10.46 -0.56 -7.19
C VAL A 122 9.49 -0.14 -8.30
N LYS A 123 9.14 1.15 -8.41
CA LYS A 123 8.31 1.68 -9.52
C LYS A 123 8.94 1.38 -10.88
N VAL A 124 10.21 1.72 -11.06
CA VAL A 124 10.93 1.46 -12.31
C VAL A 124 11.07 -0.05 -12.57
N GLY A 125 11.16 -0.85 -11.52
CA GLY A 125 11.13 -2.31 -11.63
C GLY A 125 9.78 -2.85 -12.12
N PHE A 126 8.66 -2.26 -11.70
CA PHE A 126 7.34 -2.54 -12.27
C PHE A 126 7.27 -2.12 -13.75
N GLU A 127 7.76 -0.93 -14.09
CA GLU A 127 7.79 -0.43 -15.48
C GLU A 127 8.59 -1.37 -16.40
N ALA A 128 9.71 -1.91 -15.92
CA ALA A 128 10.55 -2.87 -16.65
C ALA A 128 9.81 -4.16 -17.08
N VAL A 129 8.72 -4.50 -16.40
CA VAL A 129 7.88 -5.68 -16.70
C VAL A 129 6.52 -5.29 -17.29
N GLY A 130 6.38 -4.06 -17.79
CA GLY A 130 5.16 -3.58 -18.44
C GLY A 130 4.07 -3.10 -17.48
N ILE A 131 4.35 -2.97 -16.18
CA ILE A 131 3.41 -2.49 -15.17
C ILE A 131 3.69 -0.98 -14.94
N GLY A 132 3.12 -0.13 -15.79
CA GLY A 132 3.36 1.32 -15.75
C GLY A 132 2.42 2.12 -14.84
N ASN A 133 1.21 1.63 -14.59
CA ASN A 133 0.22 2.31 -13.74
C ASN A 133 0.39 1.85 -12.29
N VAL A 134 1.21 2.60 -11.54
CA VAL A 134 1.51 2.32 -10.14
C VAL A 134 1.09 3.48 -9.24
N LEU A 135 0.67 3.15 -8.03
CA LEU A 135 0.35 4.08 -6.95
C LEU A 135 1.35 3.91 -5.82
N MET A 136 1.97 5.00 -5.37
CA MET A 136 2.74 5.01 -4.13
C MET A 136 2.04 5.80 -3.07
N TYR A 137 2.05 5.26 -1.86
CA TYR A 137 1.39 5.87 -0.71
C TYR A 137 2.13 5.56 0.58
N PHE A 138 2.09 6.50 1.52
CA PHE A 138 2.50 6.29 2.90
C PHE A 138 1.55 5.29 3.56
N ASP A 139 2.08 4.32 4.30
CA ASP A 139 1.27 3.25 4.90
C ASP A 139 0.50 3.69 6.16
N GLY A 140 0.62 4.95 6.57
CA GLY A 140 0.03 5.50 7.79
C GLY A 140 0.87 5.24 9.04
N MET A 141 2.04 4.59 8.95
CA MET A 141 2.85 4.24 10.11
C MET A 141 4.33 4.58 9.94
N ASN A 142 5.09 3.76 9.21
CA ASN A 142 6.55 3.88 9.18
C ASN A 142 7.18 3.50 7.83
N GLY A 143 6.39 3.48 6.76
CA GLY A 143 6.91 3.19 5.45
C GLY A 143 5.94 3.55 4.34
N PHE A 144 6.34 3.20 3.13
CA PHE A 144 5.58 3.43 1.91
C PHE A 144 5.23 2.08 1.28
N LYS A 145 4.25 2.12 0.40
CA LYS A 145 3.85 1.00 -0.43
C LYS A 145 3.84 1.44 -1.88
N VAL A 146 4.29 0.55 -2.77
CA VAL A 146 4.13 0.70 -4.22
C VAL A 146 3.15 -0.37 -4.67
N LEU A 147 2.01 0.06 -5.20
CA LEU A 147 0.86 -0.76 -5.52
C LEU A 147 0.56 -0.70 -7.01
N ALA A 148 0.24 -1.84 -7.60
CA ALA A 148 -0.24 -1.95 -8.97
C ALA A 148 -1.49 -2.82 -9.02
N ARG A 149 -2.48 -2.41 -9.82
CA ARG A 149 -3.63 -3.24 -10.15
C ARG A 149 -3.39 -3.98 -11.47
N LEU A 150 -3.88 -5.20 -11.58
CA LEU A 150 -3.75 -6.06 -12.75
C LEU A 150 -5.13 -6.34 -13.35
N THR A 151 -5.21 -6.44 -14.67
CA THR A 151 -6.47 -6.68 -15.40
C THR A 151 -6.72 -8.12 -15.78
N GLY A 152 -5.66 -8.92 -15.97
CA GLY A 152 -5.72 -10.14 -16.79
C GLY A 152 -6.76 -11.16 -16.32
N ASP A 153 -7.95 -11.11 -16.90
CA ASP A 153 -9.02 -12.11 -16.97
C ASP A 153 -8.99 -13.23 -15.92
N GLY A 154 -9.15 -12.82 -14.65
CA GLY A 154 -9.22 -13.71 -13.49
C GLY A 154 -8.18 -13.42 -12.42
N GLY A 155 -7.18 -12.58 -12.68
CA GLY A 155 -6.04 -12.32 -11.80
C GLY A 155 -4.87 -13.27 -12.07
N VAL A 156 -3.87 -13.25 -11.20
CA VAL A 156 -2.65 -14.06 -11.27
C VAL A 156 -2.57 -14.98 -10.07
N GLU A 157 -2.01 -16.17 -10.24
CA GLU A 157 -1.74 -17.05 -9.11
C GLU A 157 -0.89 -16.33 -8.05
N LEU A 158 -1.26 -16.48 -6.78
CA LEU A 158 -0.53 -15.80 -5.69
C LEU A 158 0.97 -16.15 -5.71
N LYS A 159 1.30 -17.39 -6.07
CA LYS A 159 2.68 -17.87 -6.19
C LYS A 159 3.45 -17.07 -7.24
N ASP A 160 2.87 -16.90 -8.42
CA ASP A 160 3.51 -16.24 -9.56
C ASP A 160 3.58 -14.72 -9.35
N ALA A 161 2.53 -14.12 -8.81
CA ALA A 161 2.55 -12.73 -8.36
C ALA A 161 3.63 -12.48 -7.29
N THR A 162 3.79 -13.40 -6.33
CA THR A 162 4.82 -13.33 -5.30
C THR A 162 6.22 -13.50 -5.90
N ARG A 163 6.40 -14.43 -6.84
CA ARG A 163 7.66 -14.67 -7.57
C ARG A 163 8.08 -13.44 -8.37
N LEU A 164 7.18 -12.88 -9.18
CA LEU A 164 7.43 -11.66 -9.94
C LEU A 164 7.82 -10.49 -9.03
N LEU A 165 7.06 -10.26 -7.96
CA LEU A 165 7.37 -9.18 -7.02
C LEU A 165 8.71 -9.43 -6.33
N GLY A 166 9.04 -10.68 -5.98
CA GLY A 166 10.35 -11.07 -5.45
C GLY A 166 11.50 -10.74 -6.40
N ILE A 167 11.34 -10.99 -7.70
CA ILE A 167 12.32 -10.64 -8.74
C ILE A 167 12.51 -9.12 -8.82
N ILE A 168 11.43 -8.35 -8.82
CA ILE A 168 11.47 -6.88 -8.82
C ILE A 168 12.20 -6.36 -7.57
N ILE A 169 11.89 -6.91 -6.39
CA ILE A 169 12.54 -6.52 -5.14
C ILE A 169 14.04 -6.87 -5.15
N ASP A 170 14.44 -8.07 -5.58
CA ASP A 170 15.86 -8.45 -5.66
C ASP A 170 16.62 -7.56 -6.65
N ALA A 171 16.03 -7.29 -7.83
CA ALA A 171 16.59 -6.39 -8.81
C ALA A 171 16.78 -4.97 -8.25
N ALA A 172 15.77 -4.43 -7.54
CA ALA A 172 15.84 -3.12 -6.90
C ALA A 172 16.93 -3.08 -5.81
N GLN A 173 17.00 -4.09 -4.93
CA GLN A 173 18.04 -4.19 -3.90
C GLN A 173 19.44 -4.22 -4.53
N ARG A 174 19.63 -5.00 -5.61
CA ARG A 174 20.91 -5.07 -6.33
C ARG A 174 21.26 -3.77 -7.05
N ALA A 175 20.28 -3.05 -7.59
CA ALA A 175 20.51 -1.76 -8.24
C ALA A 175 20.92 -0.70 -7.20
N LEU A 176 20.25 -0.66 -6.05
CA LEU A 176 20.51 0.31 -4.98
C LEU A 176 21.90 0.18 -4.37
N LYS A 177 22.50 -1.02 -4.37
CA LYS A 177 23.89 -1.24 -3.94
C LYS A 177 24.92 -0.41 -4.71
N ARG A 178 24.63 0.01 -5.95
CA ARG A 178 25.54 0.82 -6.76
C ARG A 178 25.64 2.27 -6.29
N PHE A 179 24.68 2.75 -5.51
CA PHE A 179 24.73 4.09 -4.92
C PHE A 179 25.60 4.08 -3.67
N SER A 180 26.92 3.96 -3.86
CA SER A 180 27.94 3.81 -2.81
C SER A 180 27.82 4.85 -1.70
N ARG A 181 27.48 6.10 -2.04
CA ARG A 181 27.25 7.21 -1.10
C ARG A 181 26.11 6.95 -0.11
N PHE A 182 25.15 6.09 -0.46
CA PHE A 182 24.02 5.72 0.40
C PHE A 182 24.08 4.26 0.86
N SER A 183 25.15 3.52 0.52
CA SER A 183 25.23 2.07 0.77
C SER A 183 25.05 1.70 2.26
N GLY A 184 25.63 2.49 3.18
CA GLY A 184 25.44 2.30 4.63
C GLY A 184 23.98 2.52 5.07
N LEU A 185 23.30 3.51 4.50
CA LEU A 185 21.89 3.82 4.80
C LEU A 185 20.92 2.83 4.15
N MET A 186 21.27 2.28 2.98
CA MET A 186 20.46 1.28 2.28
C MET A 186 20.40 -0.06 3.03
N GLY A 187 21.37 -0.35 3.90
CA GLY A 187 21.33 -1.48 4.83
C GLY A 187 20.18 -1.40 5.84
N ASP A 188 19.61 -0.21 6.04
CA ASP A 188 18.48 0.04 6.94
C ASP A 188 17.13 0.04 6.20
N VAL A 189 17.13 -0.07 4.87
CA VAL A 189 15.93 -0.15 4.04
C VAL A 189 15.50 -1.60 3.90
N THR A 190 14.25 -1.87 4.24
CA THR A 190 13.59 -3.15 3.98
C THR A 190 12.64 -2.99 2.79
N LEU A 191 12.97 -3.66 1.70
CA LEU A 191 12.05 -3.91 0.59
C LEU A 191 11.40 -5.27 0.80
N GLY A 192 10.07 -5.33 0.80
CA GLY A 192 9.32 -6.51 1.21
C GLY A 192 8.12 -6.84 0.33
N ILE A 193 7.74 -8.11 0.39
CA ILE A 193 6.57 -8.67 -0.32
C ILE A 193 5.51 -9.21 0.66
N ASN A 194 5.67 -8.96 1.96
CA ASN A 194 4.87 -9.59 3.02
C ASN A 194 3.38 -9.21 2.91
N THR A 195 3.07 -7.98 2.49
CA THR A 195 1.69 -7.56 2.25
C THR A 195 1.00 -8.46 1.23
N LEU A 196 1.69 -8.81 0.14
CA LEU A 196 1.17 -9.71 -0.89
C LEU A 196 1.18 -11.19 -0.44
N SER A 197 2.32 -11.69 0.04
CA SER A 197 2.54 -13.14 0.21
C SER A 197 1.96 -13.72 1.50
N LYS A 198 2.00 -12.96 2.61
CA LYS A 198 1.61 -13.43 3.94
C LYS A 198 0.31 -12.80 4.43
N VAL A 199 0.22 -11.47 4.37
CA VAL A 199 -0.89 -10.70 4.95
C VAL A 199 -2.13 -10.76 4.04
N LYS A 200 -1.93 -10.67 2.72
CA LYS A 200 -2.95 -10.76 1.67
C LYS A 200 -4.04 -9.69 1.75
N VAL A 201 -3.82 -8.66 2.56
CA VAL A 201 -4.61 -7.43 2.59
C VAL A 201 -3.66 -6.25 2.63
N PHE A 202 -4.04 -5.16 1.97
CA PHE A 202 -3.33 -3.89 2.01
C PHE A 202 -4.23 -2.84 2.64
N ARG A 203 -3.65 -1.94 3.43
CA ARG A 203 -4.38 -0.75 3.91
C ARG A 203 -4.76 0.09 2.70
N VAL A 204 -6.04 0.42 2.61
CA VAL A 204 -6.56 1.22 1.52
C VAL A 204 -5.96 2.63 1.66
N PRO A 205 -5.37 3.20 0.60
CA PRO A 205 -4.94 4.59 0.61
C PRO A 205 -6.07 5.52 1.08
N LEU A 206 -5.70 6.57 1.79
CA LEU A 206 -6.57 7.47 2.55
C LEU A 206 -7.26 6.84 3.78
N SER A 207 -7.11 5.55 4.06
CA SER A 207 -7.56 5.00 5.34
C SER A 207 -6.73 5.54 6.52
N ILE A 208 -7.39 5.87 7.62
CA ILE A 208 -6.75 6.28 8.88
C ILE A 208 -6.13 5.05 9.56
N HIS A 209 -4.85 5.14 9.93
CA HIS A 209 -4.17 4.08 10.64
C HIS A 209 -4.65 4.01 12.10
N TRP A 210 -5.01 2.81 12.56
CA TRP A 210 -5.61 2.66 13.90
C TRP A 210 -4.68 3.06 15.07
N SER A 211 -3.35 2.85 14.97
CA SER A 211 -2.44 3.17 16.08
C SER A 211 -1.90 4.60 16.06
N THR A 212 -1.42 5.09 14.91
CA THR A 212 -0.78 6.41 14.73
C THR A 212 -1.79 7.53 14.47
N LYS A 213 -3.00 7.19 13.97
CA LYS A 213 -4.05 8.12 13.56
C LYS A 213 -3.72 8.97 12.34
N LEU A 214 -2.66 8.61 11.62
CA LEU A 214 -2.31 9.22 10.35
C LEU A 214 -3.03 8.51 9.20
N SER A 215 -3.42 9.27 8.19
CA SER A 215 -3.98 8.76 6.96
C SER A 215 -2.91 8.11 6.09
N ALA A 216 -3.26 7.01 5.43
CA ALA A 216 -2.39 6.34 4.46
C ALA A 216 -2.36 7.10 3.13
N ILE A 217 -1.71 8.26 3.07
CA ILE A 217 -1.86 9.17 1.94
C ILE A 217 -1.07 8.74 0.69
N PRO A 218 -1.65 8.84 -0.51
CA PRO A 218 -0.88 8.82 -1.76
C PRO A 218 0.22 9.88 -1.75
N VAL A 219 1.34 9.58 -2.38
CA VAL A 219 2.45 10.53 -2.52
C VAL A 219 2.46 11.05 -3.96
N PRO A 220 2.06 12.32 -4.20
CA PRO A 220 2.06 12.91 -5.53
C PRO A 220 3.44 12.82 -6.19
N ARG A 221 3.46 12.54 -7.49
CA ARG A 221 4.67 12.47 -8.33
C ARG A 221 5.77 11.54 -7.80
N PHE A 222 5.44 10.58 -6.94
CA PHE A 222 6.41 9.68 -6.33
C PHE A 222 7.55 10.37 -5.52
N CYS A 223 7.26 11.55 -4.97
CA CYS A 223 8.25 12.40 -4.31
C CYS A 223 8.37 12.15 -2.79
N VAL A 224 8.79 10.96 -2.36
CA VAL A 224 8.94 10.62 -0.92
C VAL A 224 9.89 11.56 -0.17
N LYS A 225 10.96 12.07 -0.80
CA LYS A 225 11.95 12.92 -0.13
C LYS A 225 11.37 14.25 0.39
N ASN A 226 10.21 14.68 -0.15
CA ASN A 226 9.50 15.88 0.27
C ASN A 226 8.32 15.57 1.20
N PHE A 227 8.12 14.32 1.59
CA PHE A 227 7.01 13.90 2.44
C PHE A 227 7.20 14.38 3.88
N SER A 228 6.10 14.82 4.51
CA SER A 228 6.02 15.09 5.95
C SER A 228 4.90 14.28 6.58
N LEU A 229 5.09 13.85 7.83
CA LEU A 229 4.01 13.22 8.62
C LEU A 229 2.82 14.17 8.81
N MET A 230 3.06 15.47 8.81
CA MET A 230 2.00 16.47 8.91
C MET A 230 1.02 16.37 7.73
N ASP A 231 1.50 16.03 6.54
CA ASP A 231 0.66 15.89 5.35
C ASP A 231 -0.35 14.75 5.51
N ALA A 232 0.00 13.75 6.33
CA ALA A 232 -0.82 12.59 6.64
C ALA A 232 -1.79 12.81 7.80
N GLU A 233 -1.85 14.01 8.40
CA GLU A 233 -2.86 14.30 9.42
C GLU A 233 -4.26 14.31 8.79
N PRO A 234 -5.23 13.53 9.32
CA PRO A 234 -6.57 13.44 8.72
C PRO A 234 -7.28 14.78 8.51
N ILE A 235 -7.04 15.76 9.41
CA ILE A 235 -7.61 17.11 9.28
C ILE A 235 -7.07 17.86 8.07
N ARG A 236 -5.78 17.70 7.74
CA ARG A 236 -5.15 18.32 6.56
C ARG A 236 -5.59 17.64 5.29
N VAL A 237 -5.60 16.30 5.29
CA VAL A 237 -6.04 15.48 4.16
C VAL A 237 -7.49 15.81 3.77
N MET A 238 -8.36 15.96 4.76
CA MET A 238 -9.76 16.35 4.53
C MET A 238 -9.89 17.82 4.09
N GLY A 239 -9.01 18.70 4.56
CA GLY A 239 -9.02 20.12 4.22
C GLY A 239 -8.67 20.42 2.76
N ASP A 240 -7.82 19.60 2.14
CA ASP A 240 -7.48 19.69 0.72
C ASP A 240 -7.30 18.29 0.08
N PRO A 241 -8.37 17.72 -0.53
CA PRO A 241 -8.29 16.43 -1.20
C PRO A 241 -7.68 16.50 -2.61
N SER A 242 -7.50 17.70 -3.17
CA SER A 242 -7.13 17.88 -4.58
C SER A 242 -5.83 17.16 -4.99
N PRO A 243 -4.78 17.05 -4.13
CA PRO A 243 -3.55 16.36 -4.47
C PRO A 243 -3.73 14.84 -4.66
N TYR A 244 -4.84 14.27 -4.20
CA TYR A 244 -5.10 12.83 -4.23
C TYR A 244 -6.06 12.41 -5.36
N SER A 245 -6.59 13.37 -6.12
CA SER A 245 -7.53 13.13 -7.23
C SER A 245 -6.98 12.18 -8.30
N PHE A 246 -5.66 12.13 -8.49
CA PHE A 246 -5.00 11.19 -9.41
C PHE A 246 -5.24 9.71 -9.07
N MET A 247 -5.64 9.39 -7.83
CA MET A 247 -6.04 8.02 -7.48
C MET A 247 -7.18 7.50 -8.36
N ALA A 248 -8.12 8.38 -8.74
CA ALA A 248 -9.26 8.02 -9.57
C ALA A 248 -8.84 7.60 -11.00
N SER A 249 -7.67 8.04 -11.45
CA SER A 249 -7.13 7.73 -12.79
C SER A 249 -6.13 6.58 -12.81
N VAL A 250 -5.85 5.92 -11.68
CA VAL A 250 -4.96 4.76 -11.62
C VAL A 250 -5.58 3.58 -12.37
N LYS A 251 -5.12 3.39 -13.61
CA LYS A 251 -5.60 2.32 -14.48
C LYS A 251 -5.05 0.96 -14.04
N VAL A 252 -5.78 -0.07 -14.40
CA VAL A 252 -5.36 -1.47 -14.34
C VAL A 252 -4.27 -1.76 -15.38
N ASN A 253 -3.32 -2.62 -15.05
CA ASN A 253 -2.23 -3.02 -15.94
C ASN A 253 -2.53 -4.38 -16.57
N SER A 254 -2.51 -4.44 -17.89
CA SER A 254 -2.64 -5.68 -18.65
C SER A 254 -1.25 -6.20 -18.99
N VAL A 255 -0.81 -7.24 -18.28
CA VAL A 255 0.52 -7.85 -18.44
C VAL A 255 0.39 -9.36 -18.38
N ASP A 256 1.01 -10.05 -19.33
CA ASP A 256 1.13 -11.52 -19.31
C ASP A 256 2.27 -11.95 -18.39
N ILE A 257 1.93 -12.15 -17.11
CA ILE A 257 2.89 -12.54 -16.09
C ILE A 257 3.43 -13.95 -16.33
N ASN A 258 2.65 -14.85 -16.92
CA ASN A 258 3.09 -16.22 -17.20
C ASN A 258 4.22 -16.23 -18.23
N SER A 259 4.07 -15.44 -19.30
CA SER A 259 5.11 -15.27 -20.31
C SER A 259 6.37 -14.63 -19.73
N LEU A 260 6.23 -13.61 -18.86
CA LEU A 260 7.38 -12.99 -18.19
C LEU A 260 8.18 -14.01 -17.35
N LEU A 261 7.47 -14.85 -16.59
CA LEU A 261 8.04 -15.83 -15.66
C LEU A 261 8.48 -17.14 -16.32
N ALA A 262 8.26 -17.29 -17.64
CA ALA A 262 8.80 -18.40 -18.42
C ALA A 262 10.33 -18.31 -18.58
N ASN A 263 10.91 -17.11 -18.45
CA ASN A 263 12.35 -16.93 -18.39
C ASN A 263 12.91 -17.39 -17.03
N GLU A 264 14.19 -17.73 -17.00
CA GLU A 264 14.90 -17.96 -15.75
C GLU A 264 14.87 -16.70 -14.87
N ASP A 265 14.56 -16.88 -13.57
CA ASP A 265 14.45 -15.78 -12.60
C ASP A 265 15.69 -14.89 -12.58
N TYR A 266 16.86 -15.50 -12.73
CA TYR A 266 18.14 -14.79 -12.77
C TYR A 266 18.22 -13.84 -13.97
N VAL A 267 17.85 -14.30 -15.16
CA VAL A 267 17.87 -13.48 -16.38
C VAL A 267 16.91 -12.30 -16.26
N LEU A 268 15.69 -12.55 -15.78
CA LEU A 268 14.71 -11.48 -15.59
C LEU A 268 15.18 -10.47 -14.53
N THR A 269 15.75 -10.94 -13.42
CA THR A 269 16.31 -10.08 -12.36
C THR A 269 17.36 -9.12 -12.91
N TYR A 270 18.30 -9.61 -13.75
CA TYR A 270 19.34 -8.75 -14.32
C TYR A 270 18.81 -7.77 -15.36
N ARG A 271 17.82 -8.18 -16.18
CA ARG A 271 17.14 -7.28 -17.11
C ARG A 271 16.43 -6.15 -16.37
N VAL A 272 15.65 -6.47 -15.33
CA VAL A 272 14.97 -5.48 -14.48
C VAL A 272 15.99 -4.57 -13.79
N LYS A 273 17.06 -5.14 -13.21
CA LYS A 273 18.13 -4.36 -12.58
C LYS A 273 18.77 -3.37 -13.57
N ALA A 274 19.08 -3.80 -14.78
CA ALA A 274 19.66 -2.93 -15.80
C ALA A 274 18.70 -1.78 -16.16
N HIS A 275 17.40 -2.07 -16.29
CA HIS A 275 16.38 -1.05 -16.53
C HIS A 275 16.29 -0.04 -15.38
N ILE A 276 16.33 -0.51 -14.12
CA ILE A 276 16.36 0.35 -12.92
C ILE A 276 17.58 1.27 -12.95
N LEU A 277 18.78 0.73 -13.23
CA LEU A 277 20.00 1.52 -13.24
C LEU A 277 20.01 2.63 -14.31
N SER A 278 19.33 2.42 -15.44
CA SER A 278 19.25 3.40 -16.52
C SER A 278 18.21 4.50 -16.28
N ASN A 279 17.18 4.22 -15.48
CA ASN A 279 16.00 5.10 -15.35
C ASN A 279 15.79 5.66 -13.94
N LEU A 280 16.47 5.17 -12.92
CA LEU A 280 16.33 5.67 -11.56
C LEU A 280 16.84 7.12 -11.48
N ARG A 281 15.96 8.04 -11.08
CA ARG A 281 16.27 9.45 -10.84
C ARG A 281 16.17 9.77 -9.35
N LEU A 282 16.97 10.75 -8.92
CA LEU A 282 16.88 11.37 -7.59
C LEU A 282 15.86 12.51 -7.54
N GLU A 283 15.36 12.92 -8.70
CA GLU A 283 14.46 14.05 -8.88
C GLU A 283 13.01 13.65 -8.64
N CYS A 284 12.21 14.67 -8.36
CA CYS A 284 10.77 14.67 -8.50
C CYS A 284 10.43 15.58 -9.69
#